data_AF-A0A5C6UHE1-F1
#
_entry.id   AF-A0A5C6UHE1-F1
#
_cell.length_a   1.000
_cell.length_b   1.000
_cell.length_c   1.000
_cell.angle_alpha   90.00
_cell.angle_beta   90.00
_cell.angle_gamma   90.00
#
_symmetry.space_group_name_H-M   'P 1'
#
loop_
_entity.id
_entity.type
_entity.pdbx_description
1 polymer ?
#
loop_
_entity_poly.entity_id
_entity_poly.type
_entity_poly.pdbx_seq_one_letter_code
_entity_poly.pdbx_strand_id
1 'polypeptide(L)'
;MAPPPPSLTPAQREERRRRAIEALARGLTQKQVAALLDTSVASVSQWKSRFHRGGADDLAARRQGRPPRLAGNTPIDRLATHLLAGPPDAQGLPYGVWDGAAVRLLIERETGIQVSRWTLLRYLDAWRVAPPALPSAPARWCAAPRSAATMVVLQSGQRAYPDPYWLLWARRPRGDWSVLAYPHAPTAAEREAFVARLLILWRGRLSLVAPPGDPLWTAVTLAQCGARWPSRLIPVPADPASTHAHQKTLVTPN
;
A
#
# COMPACT_ATOMS: atom_id res chain seq x y z
N MET A 1 22.62 -27.51 4.18
CA MET A 1 22.81 -26.31 5.04
C MET A 1 21.43 -25.76 5.36
N ALA A 2 20.91 -26.03 6.56
CA ALA A 2 19.59 -25.52 6.96
C ALA A 2 19.62 -23.98 7.03
N PRO A 3 18.56 -23.27 6.61
CA PRO A 3 18.51 -21.82 6.74
C PRO A 3 18.66 -21.43 8.22
N PRO A 4 19.36 -20.32 8.53
CA PRO A 4 19.43 -19.83 9.91
C PRO A 4 18.01 -19.63 10.45
N PRO A 5 17.75 -19.96 11.73
CA PRO A 5 16.43 -19.82 12.32
C PRO A 5 15.95 -18.37 12.13
N PRO A 6 14.67 -18.15 11.80
CA PRO A 6 14.15 -16.82 11.57
C PRO A 6 14.37 -15.95 12.82
N SER A 7 14.95 -14.77 12.60
CA SER A 7 15.07 -13.75 13.64
C SER A 7 13.70 -13.48 14.28
N LEU A 8 13.65 -13.35 15.60
CA LEU A 8 12.41 -13.18 16.36
C LEU A 8 11.56 -12.00 15.84
N THR A 9 10.27 -12.25 15.65
CA THR A 9 9.30 -11.19 15.32
C THR A 9 9.28 -10.12 16.43
N PRO A 10 8.81 -8.90 16.15
CA PRO A 10 8.65 -7.87 17.18
C PRO A 10 7.87 -8.38 18.41
N ALA A 11 6.73 -9.05 18.18
CA ALA A 11 5.92 -9.64 19.24
C ALA A 11 6.70 -10.69 20.07
N GLN A 12 7.47 -11.57 19.42
CA GLN A 12 8.30 -12.56 20.12
C GLN A 12 9.41 -11.93 20.96
N ARG A 13 9.97 -10.78 20.53
CA ARG A 13 10.98 -10.04 21.29
C ARG A 13 10.37 -9.35 22.51
N GLU A 14 9.19 -8.78 22.37
CA GLU A 14 8.45 -8.16 23.47
C GLU A 14 8.07 -9.21 24.52
N GLU A 15 7.52 -10.33 24.08
CA GLU A 15 7.13 -11.43 24.94
C GLU A 15 8.32 -12.02 25.71
N ARG A 16 9.48 -12.14 25.06
CA ARG A 16 10.72 -12.57 25.73
C ARG A 16 11.15 -11.59 26.84
N ARG A 17 10.99 -10.28 26.62
CA ARG A 17 11.31 -9.26 27.62
C ARG A 17 10.33 -9.28 28.79
N ARG A 18 9.03 -9.45 28.53
CA ARG A 18 8.01 -9.60 29.59
C ARG A 18 8.32 -10.81 30.48
N ARG A 19 8.57 -11.98 29.87
CA ARG A 19 8.96 -13.20 30.60
C ARG A 19 10.22 -13.02 31.44
N ALA A 20 11.19 -12.24 30.97
CA ALA A 20 12.38 -11.93 31.75
C ALA A 20 12.05 -11.12 33.03
N ILE A 21 11.19 -10.10 32.92
CA ILE A 21 10.78 -9.29 34.08
C ILE A 21 9.93 -10.10 35.05
N GLU A 22 9.01 -10.93 34.58
CA GLU A 22 8.25 -11.82 35.44
C GLU A 22 9.13 -12.80 36.21
N ALA A 23 10.13 -13.38 35.54
CA ALA A 23 11.08 -14.28 36.19
C ALA A 23 11.90 -13.57 37.28
N LEU A 24 12.33 -12.32 37.03
CA LEU A 24 12.98 -11.48 38.03
C LEU A 24 12.05 -11.16 39.21
N ALA A 25 10.76 -10.89 38.95
CA ALA A 25 9.77 -10.62 39.99
C ALA A 25 9.47 -11.85 40.86
N ARG A 26 9.59 -13.06 40.30
CA ARG A 26 9.51 -14.34 41.03
C ARG A 26 10.80 -14.67 41.83
N GLY A 27 11.79 -13.77 41.85
CA GLY A 27 13.00 -13.92 42.67
C GLY A 27 14.19 -14.59 41.95
N LEU A 28 14.09 -14.89 40.65
CA LEU A 28 15.25 -15.42 39.91
C LEU A 28 16.33 -14.35 39.74
N THR A 29 17.58 -14.78 39.80
CA THR A 29 18.73 -13.90 39.51
C THR A 29 18.84 -13.64 38.00
N GLN A 30 19.45 -12.51 37.62
CA GLN A 30 19.65 -12.16 36.20
C GLN A 30 20.42 -13.24 35.42
N LYS A 31 21.35 -13.95 36.07
CA LYS A 31 22.08 -15.08 35.48
C LYS A 31 21.16 -16.26 35.17
N GLN A 32 20.28 -16.62 36.10
CA GLN A 32 19.30 -17.69 35.90
C GLN A 32 18.30 -17.33 34.79
N VAL A 33 17.84 -16.08 34.75
CA VAL A 33 16.93 -15.60 33.69
C VAL A 33 17.62 -15.59 32.32
N ALA A 34 18.89 -15.19 32.26
CA ALA A 34 19.68 -15.21 31.03
C ALA A 34 19.83 -16.64 30.47
N ALA A 35 20.12 -17.61 31.34
CA ALA A 35 20.19 -19.03 30.97
C ALA A 35 18.81 -19.58 30.55
N LEU A 36 17.74 -19.21 31.25
CA LEU A 36 16.38 -19.66 30.96
C LEU A 36 15.86 -19.18 29.59
N LEU A 37 16.25 -17.97 29.17
CA LEU A 37 15.73 -17.32 27.96
C LEU A 37 16.73 -17.29 26.80
N ASP A 38 17.84 -18.02 26.93
CA ASP A 38 18.94 -18.07 25.97
C ASP A 38 19.36 -16.66 25.49
N THR A 39 19.76 -15.83 26.46
CA THR A 39 20.15 -14.43 26.22
C THR A 39 21.32 -14.02 27.10
N SER A 40 21.88 -12.83 26.87
CA SER A 40 22.98 -12.33 27.70
C SER A 40 22.46 -11.68 28.98
N VAL A 41 23.23 -11.80 30.07
CA VAL A 41 22.97 -11.11 31.34
C VAL A 41 22.86 -9.60 31.13
N ALA A 42 23.66 -9.04 30.22
CA ALA A 42 23.60 -7.63 29.84
C ALA A 42 22.23 -7.23 29.24
N SER A 43 21.62 -8.11 28.42
CA SER A 43 20.29 -7.89 27.87
C SER A 43 19.22 -7.88 28.97
N VAL A 44 19.29 -8.83 29.91
CA VAL A 44 18.39 -8.90 31.06
C VAL A 44 18.52 -7.66 31.94
N SER A 45 19.75 -7.21 32.21
CA SER A 45 20.03 -5.98 32.97
C SER A 45 19.44 -4.74 32.27
N GLN A 46 19.61 -4.65 30.94
CA GLN A 46 19.03 -3.56 30.15
C GLN A 46 17.49 -3.57 30.22
N TRP A 47 16.85 -4.75 30.10
CA TRP A 47 15.40 -4.85 30.20
C TRP A 47 14.89 -4.47 31.59
N LYS A 48 15.58 -4.91 32.65
CA LYS A 48 15.28 -4.50 34.03
C LYS A 48 15.35 -2.97 34.19
N SER A 49 16.40 -2.33 33.68
CA SER A 49 16.56 -0.87 33.73
C SER A 49 15.43 -0.14 32.98
N ARG A 50 15.01 -0.64 31.81
CA ARG A 50 13.91 -0.06 31.04
C ARG A 50 12.57 -0.21 31.76
N PHE A 51 12.31 -1.37 32.33
CA PHE A 51 11.11 -1.61 33.13
C PHE A 51 11.02 -0.68 34.34
N HIS A 52 12.14 -0.45 35.05
CA HIS A 52 12.16 0.51 36.16
C HIS A 52 11.92 1.96 35.73
N ARG A 53 12.21 2.30 34.47
CA ARG A 53 12.07 3.66 33.95
C ARG A 53 10.67 3.98 33.45
N GLY A 54 10.04 3.03 32.75
CA GLY A 54 8.77 3.27 32.03
C GLY A 54 7.81 2.09 32.04
N GLY A 55 7.99 1.12 32.95
CA GLY A 55 7.10 -0.01 33.09
C GLY A 55 7.06 -0.94 31.86
N ALA A 56 5.90 -1.56 31.65
CA ALA A 56 5.70 -2.53 30.58
C ALA A 56 5.79 -1.91 29.17
N ASP A 57 5.40 -0.64 29.01
CA ASP A 57 5.42 0.06 27.73
C ASP A 57 6.85 0.25 27.20
N ASP A 58 7.82 0.39 28.10
CA ASP A 58 9.23 0.56 27.73
C ASP A 58 9.91 -0.77 27.32
N LEU A 59 9.24 -1.90 27.53
CA LEU A 59 9.63 -3.22 27.04
C LEU A 59 9.07 -3.52 25.64
N ALA A 60 8.09 -2.74 25.17
CA ALA A 60 7.43 -2.94 23.89
C ALA A 60 8.44 -3.00 22.73
N ALA A 61 8.14 -3.82 21.73
CA ALA A 61 9.02 -3.92 20.57
C ALA A 61 8.96 -2.65 19.72
N ARG A 62 9.95 -1.76 19.91
CA ARG A 62 10.11 -0.58 19.05
C ARG A 62 10.69 -0.96 17.69
N ARG A 63 10.28 -0.21 16.66
CA ARG A 63 10.85 -0.28 15.32
C ARG A 63 12.37 -0.10 15.40
N GLN A 64 13.13 -1.08 14.93
CA GLN A 64 14.58 -0.95 14.80
C GLN A 64 14.94 -0.23 13.50
N GLY A 65 15.99 0.60 13.54
CA GLY A 65 16.53 1.32 12.39
C GLY A 65 16.22 2.81 12.37
N ARG A 66 16.94 3.55 11.51
CA ARG A 66 16.81 5.01 11.37
C ARG A 66 15.35 5.39 11.08
N PRO A 67 14.79 6.40 11.77
CA PRO A 67 13.47 6.93 11.40
C PRO A 67 13.49 7.38 9.93
N PRO A 68 12.35 7.34 9.21
CA PRO A 68 12.28 7.84 7.83
C PRO A 68 12.83 9.27 7.75
N ARG A 69 13.46 9.68 6.63
CA ARG A 69 13.98 11.06 6.48
C ARG A 69 12.88 12.12 6.66
N LEU A 70 11.64 11.79 6.30
CA LEU A 70 10.44 12.59 6.56
C LEU A 70 9.72 12.16 7.85
N ALA A 71 10.44 11.84 8.93
CA ALA A 71 9.83 11.47 10.20
C ALA A 71 9.28 12.70 10.93
N GLY A 72 8.00 12.96 10.70
CA GLY A 72 7.15 13.90 11.40
C GLY A 72 5.79 13.82 10.73
N ASN A 73 4.70 13.80 11.49
CA ASN A 73 3.35 13.75 10.89
C ASN A 73 3.11 14.97 9.99
N THR A 74 3.70 16.13 10.32
CA THR A 74 3.39 17.40 9.66
C THR A 74 3.75 17.48 8.16
N PRO A 75 4.96 17.09 7.68
CA PRO A 75 5.26 17.13 6.24
C PRO A 75 4.54 16.02 5.47
N ILE A 76 4.37 14.85 6.10
CA ILE A 76 3.74 13.68 5.50
C ILE A 76 2.23 13.92 5.29
N ASP A 77 1.53 14.47 6.28
CA ASP A 77 0.08 14.70 6.20
C ASP A 77 -0.25 15.82 5.20
N ARG A 78 0.63 16.83 5.09
CA ARG A 78 0.52 17.87 4.05
C ARG A 78 0.68 17.30 2.65
N LEU A 79 1.66 16.41 2.44
CA LEU A 79 1.84 15.73 1.15
C LEU A 79 0.61 14.88 0.81
N ALA A 80 0.07 14.13 1.78
CA ALA A 80 -1.17 13.39 1.56
C ALA A 80 -2.33 14.33 1.18
N THR A 81 -2.44 15.50 1.81
CA THR A 81 -3.44 16.51 1.47
C THR A 81 -3.36 16.94 -0.01
N HIS A 82 -2.15 17.14 -0.54
CA HIS A 82 -1.96 17.43 -1.97
C HIS A 82 -2.44 16.29 -2.87
N LEU A 83 -2.15 15.03 -2.51
CA LEU A 83 -2.64 13.88 -3.29
C LEU A 83 -4.18 13.80 -3.28
N LEU A 84 -4.81 14.24 -2.19
CA LEU A 84 -6.25 14.22 -1.97
C LEU A 84 -6.99 15.42 -2.59
N ALA A 85 -6.29 16.55 -2.81
CA ALA A 85 -6.86 17.78 -3.33
C ALA A 85 -7.21 17.74 -4.84
N GLY A 86 -6.82 16.69 -5.56
CA GLY A 86 -7.13 16.51 -6.98
C GLY A 86 -5.90 16.13 -7.80
N PRO A 87 -5.96 16.21 -9.14
CA PRO A 87 -4.90 15.75 -10.01
C PRO A 87 -3.67 16.69 -9.98
N PRO A 88 -2.46 16.21 -10.34
CA PRO A 88 -1.24 17.00 -10.23
C PRO A 88 -1.21 18.25 -11.13
N ASP A 89 -1.81 18.18 -12.32
CA ASP A 89 -1.92 19.30 -13.27
C ASP A 89 -2.74 20.46 -12.72
N ALA A 90 -3.82 20.18 -11.99
CA ALA A 90 -4.57 21.19 -11.25
C ALA A 90 -3.73 21.90 -10.16
N GLN A 91 -2.59 21.32 -9.78
CA GLN A 91 -1.67 21.85 -8.77
C GLN A 91 -0.36 22.38 -9.38
N GLY A 92 -0.34 22.58 -10.71
CA GLY A 92 0.78 23.14 -11.46
C GLY A 92 1.91 22.16 -11.74
N LEU A 93 1.69 20.85 -11.60
CA LEU A 93 2.68 19.82 -11.94
C LEU A 93 2.46 19.30 -13.36
N PRO A 94 3.51 18.92 -14.12
CA PRO A 94 3.39 18.48 -15.50
C PRO A 94 2.95 17.01 -15.63
N TYR A 95 2.01 16.56 -14.78
CA TYR A 95 1.52 15.19 -14.73
C TYR A 95 -0.01 15.14 -14.70
N GLY A 96 -0.59 14.28 -15.53
CA GLY A 96 -2.05 14.08 -15.57
C GLY A 96 -2.58 13.18 -14.45
N VAL A 97 -1.76 12.41 -13.75
CA VAL A 97 -2.18 11.54 -12.65
C VAL A 97 -1.07 11.47 -11.62
N TRP A 98 -1.43 11.14 -10.38
CA TRP A 98 -0.41 10.84 -9.38
C TRP A 98 0.21 9.48 -9.68
N ASP A 99 1.46 9.51 -10.11
CA ASP A 99 2.31 8.33 -10.27
C ASP A 99 3.60 8.49 -9.44
N GLY A 100 4.52 7.54 -9.59
CA GLY A 100 5.78 7.58 -8.86
C GLY A 100 6.63 8.83 -9.15
N ALA A 101 6.55 9.40 -10.36
CA ALA A 101 7.31 10.58 -10.74
C ALA A 101 6.65 11.86 -10.20
N ALA A 102 5.33 11.98 -10.37
CA ALA A 102 4.54 13.11 -9.89
C ALA A 102 4.68 13.30 -8.37
N VAL A 103 4.56 12.22 -7.59
CA VAL A 103 4.69 12.31 -6.13
C VAL A 103 6.12 12.61 -5.69
N ARG A 104 7.15 12.12 -6.41
CA ARG A 104 8.54 12.49 -6.12
C ARG A 104 8.81 13.97 -6.38
N LEU A 105 8.27 14.51 -7.48
CA LEU A 105 8.39 15.92 -7.79
C LEU A 105 7.67 16.79 -6.74
N LEU A 106 6.48 16.37 -6.30
CA LEU A 106 5.77 17.03 -5.20
C LEU A 106 6.61 17.02 -3.91
N ILE A 107 7.17 15.86 -3.52
CA ILE A 107 8.01 15.76 -2.32
C ILE A 107 9.23 16.68 -2.43
N GLU A 108 9.90 16.71 -3.58
CA GLU A 108 11.03 17.61 -3.80
C GLU A 108 10.60 19.09 -3.73
N ARG A 109 9.46 19.46 -4.33
CA ARG A 109 8.96 20.84 -4.32
C ARG A 109 8.64 21.33 -2.91
N GLU A 110 7.97 20.50 -2.12
CA GLU A 110 7.47 20.89 -0.79
C GLU A 110 8.55 20.75 0.31
N THR A 111 9.59 19.94 0.09
CA THR A 111 10.56 19.60 1.15
C THR A 111 12.02 19.79 0.75
N GLY A 112 12.32 20.00 -0.53
CA GLY A 112 13.69 20.05 -1.07
C GLY A 112 14.40 18.69 -1.10
N ILE A 113 13.70 17.58 -0.79
CA ILE A 113 14.32 16.25 -0.64
C ILE A 113 13.98 15.34 -1.82
N GLN A 114 15.02 14.82 -2.46
CA GLN A 114 14.92 13.70 -3.39
C GLN A 114 14.74 12.37 -2.64
N VAL A 115 13.66 11.66 -2.95
CA VAL A 115 13.36 10.33 -2.37
C VAL A 115 13.52 9.22 -3.40
N SER A 116 14.01 8.06 -2.96
CA SER A 116 14.11 6.87 -3.81
C SER A 116 12.73 6.23 -4.04
N ARG A 117 12.60 5.43 -5.11
CA ARG A 117 11.39 4.63 -5.40
C ARG A 117 10.90 3.83 -4.19
N TRP A 118 11.80 3.18 -3.46
CA TRP A 118 11.46 2.38 -2.29
C TRP A 118 10.96 3.21 -1.12
N THR A 119 11.54 4.40 -0.93
CA THR A 119 11.11 5.33 0.12
C THR A 119 9.72 5.88 -0.18
N LEU A 120 9.49 6.24 -1.45
CA LEU A 120 8.19 6.67 -1.94
C LEU A 120 7.10 5.61 -1.71
N LEU A 121 7.35 4.36 -2.11
CA LEU A 121 6.37 3.27 -1.92
C LEU A 121 6.02 3.07 -0.44
N ARG A 122 6.99 3.21 0.46
CA ARG A 122 6.73 3.15 1.91
C ARG A 122 5.87 4.31 2.41
N TYR A 123 6.00 5.51 1.84
CA TYR A 123 5.14 6.64 2.20
C TYR A 123 3.72 6.44 1.70
N LEU A 124 3.55 5.99 0.46
CA LEU A 124 2.23 5.74 -0.12
C LEU A 124 1.47 4.63 0.61
N ASP A 125 2.19 3.61 1.08
CA ASP A 125 1.64 2.55 1.94
C ASP A 125 1.20 3.11 3.30
N ALA A 126 2.06 3.91 3.95
CA ALA A 126 1.72 4.57 5.21
C ALA A 126 0.52 5.51 5.07
N TRP A 127 0.42 6.23 3.96
CA TRP A 127 -0.73 7.08 3.63
C TRP A 127 -1.94 6.27 3.15
N ARG A 128 -1.85 4.96 2.94
CA ARG A 128 -2.94 4.14 2.36
C ARG A 128 -3.42 4.61 0.98
N VAL A 129 -2.60 5.37 0.24
CA VAL A 129 -2.91 5.86 -1.11
C VAL A 129 -2.38 4.90 -2.18
N ALA A 130 -1.46 4.01 -1.82
CA ALA A 130 -0.96 2.98 -2.72
C ALA A 130 -2.11 2.11 -3.27
N PRO A 131 -2.16 1.84 -4.60
CA PRO A 131 -3.12 0.90 -5.15
C PRO A 131 -3.03 -0.44 -4.41
N PRO A 132 -4.16 -1.16 -4.26
CA PRO A 132 -4.15 -2.43 -3.54
C PRO A 132 -3.11 -3.41 -4.10
N ALA A 133 -2.60 -4.27 -3.23
CA ALA A 133 -1.83 -5.41 -3.68
C ALA A 133 -2.72 -6.24 -4.60
N LEU A 134 -2.23 -6.55 -5.79
CA LEU A 134 -2.96 -7.45 -6.67
C LEU A 134 -2.94 -8.83 -5.99
N PRO A 135 -4.07 -9.57 -5.93
CA PRO A 135 -4.00 -10.97 -5.56
C PRO A 135 -3.04 -11.67 -6.54
N SER A 136 -2.38 -12.74 -6.10
CA SER A 136 -1.45 -13.52 -6.93
C SER A 136 -2.05 -13.72 -8.32
N ALA A 137 -1.54 -12.95 -9.29
CA ALA A 137 -2.25 -12.75 -10.55
C ALA A 137 -2.31 -14.11 -11.27
N PRO A 138 -3.51 -14.68 -11.53
CA PRO A 138 -3.60 -15.87 -12.36
C PRO A 138 -2.93 -15.57 -13.70
N ALA A 139 -2.26 -16.55 -14.31
CA ALA A 139 -1.47 -16.36 -15.53
C ALA A 139 -2.22 -15.59 -16.65
N ARG A 140 -3.55 -15.73 -16.69
CA ARG A 140 -4.45 -15.01 -17.61
C ARG A 140 -4.52 -13.49 -17.40
N TRP A 141 -4.32 -12.97 -16.19
CA TRP A 141 -4.26 -11.52 -15.92
C TRP A 141 -2.96 -10.88 -16.45
N CYS A 142 -1.92 -11.70 -16.63
CA CYS A 142 -0.66 -11.31 -17.25
C CYS A 142 -0.64 -11.62 -18.76
N ALA A 143 -1.54 -12.47 -19.25
CA ALA A 143 -1.62 -12.85 -20.64
C ALA A 143 -2.37 -11.78 -21.44
N ALA A 144 -1.64 -10.84 -22.03
CA ALA A 144 -2.17 -10.11 -23.18
C ALA A 144 -2.49 -11.13 -24.30
N PRO A 145 -3.60 -10.98 -25.05
CA PRO A 145 -3.84 -11.81 -26.22
C PRO A 145 -2.63 -11.74 -27.16
N ARG A 146 -2.21 -12.89 -27.71
CA ARG A 146 -0.96 -13.02 -28.50
C ARG A 146 -0.88 -12.09 -29.72
N SER A 147 -2.01 -11.59 -30.22
CA SER A 147 -2.09 -10.58 -31.30
C SER A 147 -1.82 -9.14 -30.85
N ALA A 148 -1.57 -8.91 -29.56
CA ALA A 148 -1.56 -7.59 -28.94
C ALA A 148 -0.22 -7.27 -28.24
N ALA A 149 0.90 -7.51 -28.93
CA ALA A 149 2.26 -7.27 -28.40
C ALA A 149 2.51 -5.81 -27.94
N THR A 150 1.67 -4.85 -28.36
CA THR A 150 1.71 -3.43 -27.95
C THR A 150 0.71 -3.07 -26.83
N MET A 151 -0.05 -4.05 -26.32
CA MET A 151 -1.17 -3.80 -25.41
C MET A 151 -0.75 -3.87 -23.95
N VAL A 152 -1.04 -2.80 -23.21
CA VAL A 152 -0.71 -2.67 -21.79
C VAL A 152 -1.90 -3.11 -20.96
N VAL A 153 -1.74 -4.19 -20.19
CA VAL A 153 -2.75 -4.62 -19.23
C VAL A 153 -2.60 -3.83 -17.94
N LEU A 154 -3.66 -3.11 -17.56
CA LEU A 154 -3.75 -2.42 -16.28
C LEU A 154 -4.90 -3.01 -15.49
N GLN A 155 -4.65 -3.26 -14.21
CA GLN A 155 -5.72 -3.43 -13.26
C GLN A 155 -6.11 -2.04 -12.78
N SER A 156 -7.40 -1.76 -12.74
CA SER A 156 -7.89 -0.44 -12.39
C SER A 156 -9.19 -0.56 -11.64
N GLY A 157 -9.44 0.31 -10.68
CA GLY A 157 -10.59 0.26 -9.80
C GLY A 157 -10.87 1.58 -9.11
N GLN A 158 -11.90 1.60 -8.28
CA GLN A 158 -12.12 2.64 -7.29
C GLN A 158 -12.17 2.02 -5.89
N ARG A 159 -11.96 2.83 -4.85
CA ARG A 159 -12.22 2.43 -3.46
C ARG A 159 -12.46 3.65 -2.57
N ALA A 160 -13.21 3.45 -1.49
CA ALA A 160 -13.27 4.41 -0.41
C ALA A 160 -11.90 4.54 0.28
N TYR A 161 -11.55 5.75 0.66
CA TYR A 161 -10.41 6.12 1.48
C TYR A 161 -10.94 6.79 2.76
N PRO A 162 -10.19 6.82 3.88
CA PRO A 162 -10.64 7.50 5.09
C PRO A 162 -11.28 8.87 4.80
N ASP A 163 -12.41 9.12 5.45
CA ASP A 163 -13.44 10.09 5.06
C ASP A 163 -12.89 11.49 4.75
N PRO A 164 -13.40 12.21 3.71
CA PRO A 164 -14.45 11.82 2.75
C PRO A 164 -13.92 11.43 1.35
N TYR A 165 -12.75 10.79 1.24
CA TYR A 165 -12.13 10.62 -0.08
C TYR A 165 -12.42 9.26 -0.75
N TRP A 166 -12.39 9.29 -2.08
CA TRP A 166 -12.42 8.13 -2.96
C TRP A 166 -11.21 8.12 -3.87
N LEU A 167 -10.62 6.95 -4.08
CA LEU A 167 -9.46 6.80 -4.95
C LEU A 167 -9.83 6.02 -6.20
N LEU A 168 -9.62 6.62 -7.37
CA LEU A 168 -9.46 5.90 -8.64
C LEU A 168 -8.00 5.49 -8.78
N TRP A 169 -7.76 4.23 -9.12
CA TRP A 169 -6.40 3.71 -9.24
C TRP A 169 -6.24 2.84 -10.48
N ALA A 170 -5.02 2.79 -11.00
CA ALA A 170 -4.59 1.86 -12.04
C ALA A 170 -3.17 1.37 -11.74
N ARG A 171 -2.87 0.12 -12.08
CA ARG A 171 -1.58 -0.51 -11.78
C ARG A 171 -1.22 -1.58 -12.81
N ARG A 172 0.05 -1.63 -13.20
CA ARG A 172 0.62 -2.75 -13.95
C ARG A 172 0.95 -3.93 -13.04
N PRO A 173 0.83 -5.19 -13.52
CA PRO A 173 1.16 -6.39 -12.73
C PRO A 173 2.54 -6.40 -12.05
N ARG A 174 3.55 -5.77 -12.67
CA ARG A 174 4.94 -5.73 -12.16
C ARG A 174 5.54 -4.33 -12.08
N GLY A 175 4.72 -3.27 -12.03
CA GLY A 175 5.29 -1.94 -12.26
C GLY A 175 4.42 -0.78 -11.82
N ASP A 176 4.50 0.27 -12.63
CA ASP A 176 4.04 1.61 -12.33
C ASP A 176 2.52 1.64 -12.09
N TRP A 177 2.12 2.68 -11.38
CA TRP A 177 0.77 2.86 -10.89
C TRP A 177 0.36 4.31 -11.08
N SER A 178 -0.94 4.54 -11.06
CA SER A 178 -1.55 5.84 -11.18
C SER A 178 -2.72 5.93 -10.22
N VAL A 179 -2.92 7.06 -9.56
CA VAL A 179 -4.06 7.30 -8.67
C VAL A 179 -4.60 8.71 -8.86
N LEU A 180 -5.90 8.89 -8.63
CA LEU A 180 -6.55 10.17 -8.43
C LEU A 180 -7.52 10.06 -7.25
N ALA A 181 -7.60 11.14 -6.47
CA ALA A 181 -8.50 11.23 -5.34
C ALA A 181 -9.63 12.22 -5.62
N TYR A 182 -10.81 11.93 -5.07
CA TYR A 182 -12.01 12.75 -5.17
C TYR A 182 -12.66 12.85 -3.79
N PRO A 183 -13.23 14.00 -3.38
CA PRO A 183 -13.90 14.18 -2.08
C PRO A 183 -15.32 13.58 -2.04
N HIS A 184 -15.70 12.85 -3.07
CA HIS A 184 -16.98 12.16 -3.21
C HIS A 184 -16.79 10.92 -4.06
N ALA A 185 -17.82 10.05 -4.10
CA ALA A 185 -17.82 8.92 -5.02
C ALA A 185 -17.62 9.44 -6.46
N PRO A 186 -16.67 8.89 -7.25
CA PRO A 186 -16.39 9.39 -8.58
C PRO A 186 -17.61 9.27 -9.48
N THR A 187 -17.87 10.31 -10.26
CA THR A 187 -18.92 10.34 -11.28
C THR A 187 -18.48 9.54 -12.52
N ALA A 188 -19.42 9.25 -13.43
CA ALA A 188 -19.08 8.60 -14.70
C ALA A 188 -18.07 9.44 -15.52
N ALA A 189 -18.26 10.77 -15.56
CA ALA A 189 -17.37 11.68 -16.26
C ALA A 189 -15.94 11.68 -15.70
N GLU A 190 -15.78 11.63 -14.37
CA GLU A 190 -14.47 11.57 -13.72
C GLU A 190 -13.77 10.22 -13.94
N ARG A 191 -14.53 9.12 -13.95
CA ARG A 191 -14.00 7.81 -14.33
C ARG A 191 -13.51 7.81 -15.79
N GLU A 192 -14.28 8.36 -16.71
CA GLU A 192 -13.88 8.51 -18.11
C GLU A 192 -12.65 9.41 -18.26
N ALA A 193 -12.60 10.54 -17.56
CA ALA A 193 -11.46 11.45 -17.57
C ALA A 193 -10.19 10.77 -17.04
N PHE A 194 -10.31 9.94 -16.01
CA PHE A 194 -9.21 9.12 -15.52
C PHE A 194 -8.72 8.13 -16.58
N VAL A 195 -9.61 7.42 -17.27
CA VAL A 195 -9.24 6.52 -18.36
C VAL A 195 -8.57 7.27 -19.52
N ALA A 196 -9.07 8.45 -19.89
CA ALA A 196 -8.45 9.30 -20.91
C ALA A 196 -7.01 9.69 -20.51
N ARG A 197 -6.80 10.09 -19.25
CA ARG A 197 -5.46 10.40 -18.71
C ARG A 197 -4.53 9.19 -18.77
N LEU A 198 -5.02 7.97 -18.47
CA LEU A 198 -4.25 6.74 -18.64
C LEU A 198 -3.89 6.50 -20.12
N LEU A 199 -4.83 6.67 -21.05
CA LEU A 199 -4.57 6.48 -22.49
C LEU A 199 -3.48 7.43 -23.02
N ILE A 200 -3.38 8.63 -22.46
CA ILE A 200 -2.32 9.60 -22.76
C ILE A 200 -1.00 9.16 -22.12
N LEU A 201 -1.00 8.88 -20.82
CA LEU A 201 0.20 8.55 -20.05
C LEU A 201 0.92 7.31 -20.62
N TRP A 202 0.16 6.26 -20.91
CA TRP A 202 0.72 4.95 -21.23
C TRP A 202 0.88 4.70 -22.73
N ARG A 203 0.65 5.71 -23.58
CA ARG A 203 0.92 5.76 -25.03
C ARG A 203 0.72 4.41 -25.74
N GLY A 204 -0.52 3.94 -25.83
CA GLY A 204 -0.82 2.68 -26.52
C GLY A 204 -2.27 2.22 -26.45
N ARG A 205 -2.48 0.94 -26.77
CA ARG A 205 -3.72 0.21 -26.51
C ARG A 205 -3.70 -0.30 -25.07
N LEU A 206 -4.76 -0.04 -24.32
CA LEU A 206 -4.91 -0.46 -22.93
C LEU A 206 -5.91 -1.60 -22.84
N SER A 207 -5.62 -2.54 -21.95
CA SER A 207 -6.57 -3.52 -21.47
C SER A 207 -6.86 -3.21 -20.01
N LEU A 208 -8.09 -2.80 -19.68
CA LEU A 208 -8.46 -2.50 -18.30
C LEU A 208 -9.19 -3.70 -17.71
N VAL A 209 -8.63 -4.22 -16.63
CA VAL A 209 -9.19 -5.33 -15.85
C VAL A 209 -9.84 -4.74 -14.61
N ALA A 210 -11.15 -4.99 -14.44
CA ALA A 210 -11.87 -4.58 -13.24
C ALA A 210 -11.52 -5.46 -12.03
N PRO A 211 -11.40 -4.89 -10.81
CA PRO A 211 -11.29 -5.67 -9.59
C PRO A 211 -12.60 -6.40 -9.30
N PRO A 212 -12.55 -7.55 -8.62
CA PRO A 212 -13.74 -8.19 -8.08
C PRO A 212 -14.41 -7.29 -7.04
N GLY A 213 -15.75 -7.23 -7.05
CA GLY A 213 -16.54 -6.60 -5.98
C GLY A 213 -16.90 -5.11 -6.13
N ASP A 214 -16.63 -4.46 -7.27
CA ASP A 214 -17.08 -3.08 -7.52
C ASP A 214 -18.00 -2.97 -8.75
N PRO A 215 -19.33 -3.03 -8.60
CA PRO A 215 -20.28 -3.06 -9.72
C PRO A 215 -20.28 -1.77 -10.58
N LEU A 216 -19.89 -0.62 -10.02
CA LEU A 216 -19.93 0.66 -10.72
C LEU A 216 -18.67 0.90 -11.57
N TRP A 217 -17.51 0.48 -11.07
CA TRP A 217 -16.28 0.47 -11.86
C TRP A 217 -16.25 -0.66 -12.89
N THR A 218 -16.82 -1.84 -12.57
CA THR A 218 -16.69 -3.10 -13.34
C THR A 218 -17.16 -3.05 -14.80
N ALA A 219 -18.47 -3.13 -15.06
CA ALA A 219 -18.96 -3.43 -16.41
C ALA A 219 -19.40 -2.16 -17.15
N VAL A 220 -20.14 -1.28 -16.48
CA VAL A 220 -20.76 -0.10 -17.12
C VAL A 220 -19.72 0.92 -17.54
N THR A 221 -18.83 1.32 -16.62
CA THR A 221 -17.77 2.30 -16.91
C THR A 221 -16.80 1.77 -17.97
N LEU A 222 -16.36 0.52 -17.85
CA LEU A 222 -15.45 -0.09 -18.82
C LEU A 222 -16.10 -0.30 -20.18
N ALA A 223 -17.39 -0.64 -20.25
CA ALA A 223 -18.12 -0.73 -21.51
C ALA A 223 -18.29 0.64 -22.18
N GLN A 224 -18.67 1.68 -21.41
CA GLN A 224 -18.79 3.05 -21.90
C GLN A 224 -17.46 3.58 -22.45
N CYS A 225 -16.37 3.43 -21.67
CA CYS A 225 -15.05 3.82 -22.11
C CYS A 225 -14.60 3.00 -23.33
N GLY A 226 -14.91 1.70 -23.36
CA GLY A 226 -14.58 0.81 -24.48
C GLY A 226 -15.28 1.22 -25.77
N ALA A 227 -16.56 1.59 -25.69
CA ALA A 227 -17.33 2.13 -26.81
C ALA A 227 -16.79 3.49 -27.29
N ARG A 228 -16.28 4.32 -26.38
CA ARG A 228 -15.69 5.63 -26.69
C ARG A 228 -14.32 5.54 -27.36
N TRP A 229 -13.51 4.52 -27.02
CA TRP A 229 -12.17 4.31 -27.59
C TRP A 229 -11.93 2.85 -28.05
N PRO A 230 -12.70 2.33 -29.00
CA PRO A 230 -12.71 0.90 -29.35
C PRO A 230 -11.38 0.39 -29.92
N SER A 231 -10.60 1.26 -30.56
CA SER A 231 -9.29 0.93 -31.14
C SER A 231 -8.14 1.04 -30.14
N ARG A 232 -8.38 1.59 -28.94
CA ARG A 232 -7.37 1.89 -27.92
C ARG A 232 -7.67 1.30 -26.55
N LEU A 233 -8.89 0.87 -26.27
CA LEU A 233 -9.29 0.32 -24.99
C LEU A 233 -10.08 -0.97 -25.17
N ILE A 234 -9.59 -2.04 -24.56
CA ILE A 234 -10.27 -3.33 -24.50
C ILE A 234 -10.66 -3.59 -23.04
N PRO A 235 -11.96 -3.53 -22.69
CA PRO A 235 -12.40 -3.86 -21.35
C PRO A 235 -12.38 -5.38 -21.15
N VAL A 236 -11.80 -5.84 -20.04
CA VAL A 236 -11.82 -7.25 -19.65
C VAL A 236 -12.68 -7.38 -18.39
N PRO A 237 -13.86 -8.02 -18.47
CA PRO A 237 -14.73 -8.19 -17.31
C PRO A 237 -14.05 -9.04 -16.24
N ALA A 238 -14.37 -8.77 -14.97
CA ALA A 238 -13.93 -9.59 -13.85
C ALA A 238 -14.55 -11.00 -13.95
N ASP A 239 -13.77 -12.02 -13.58
CA ASP A 239 -14.20 -13.42 -13.66
C ASP A 239 -15.32 -13.71 -12.64
N PRO A 240 -16.48 -14.26 -13.05
CA PRO A 240 -17.56 -14.62 -12.13
C PRO A 240 -17.11 -15.59 -11.02
N ALA A 241 -16.08 -16.42 -11.25
CA ALA A 241 -15.56 -17.33 -10.24
C ALA A 241 -14.87 -16.61 -9.06
N SER A 242 -14.34 -15.40 -9.28
CA SER A 242 -13.74 -14.58 -8.20
C SER A 242 -14.77 -13.84 -7.34
N THR A 243 -16.01 -13.68 -7.81
CA THR A 243 -17.11 -13.05 -7.07
C THR A 243 -17.58 -13.92 -5.89
N HIS A 244 -17.58 -15.25 -6.08
CA HIS A 244 -17.98 -16.20 -5.03
C HIS A 244 -16.96 -16.37 -3.89
N ALA A 245 -15.68 -16.10 -4.15
CA ALA A 245 -14.61 -16.26 -3.14
C ALA A 245 -14.63 -15.14 -2.08
N HIS A 246 -15.02 -13.91 -2.45
CA HIS A 246 -15.09 -12.77 -1.51
C HIS A 246 -16.40 -12.69 -0.74
N GLN A 247 -17.52 -13.21 -1.28
CA GLN A 247 -18.78 -13.30 -0.53
C GLN A 247 -18.65 -14.19 0.72
N LYS A 248 -17.80 -15.24 0.67
CA LYS A 248 -17.49 -16.08 1.84
C LYS A 248 -16.64 -15.39 2.92
N THR A 249 -15.98 -14.27 2.60
CA THR A 249 -15.14 -13.53 3.58
C THR A 249 -15.89 -12.35 4.21
N LEU A 250 -17.04 -11.95 3.66
CA LEU A 250 -17.87 -10.86 4.19
C LEU A 250 -19.06 -11.34 5.04
N VAL A 251 -19.25 -12.66 5.20
CA VAL A 251 -20.27 -13.26 6.09
C VAL A 251 -19.57 -13.90 7.29
N THR A 252 -19.02 -13.07 8.16
CA THR A 252 -19.03 -13.24 9.63
C THR A 252 -18.52 -11.92 10.22
N PRO A 253 -19.28 -11.28 11.13
CA PRO A 253 -19.42 -11.82 12.48
C PRO A 253 -20.87 -11.90 12.98
N ASN A 254 -21.05 -12.88 13.89
CA ASN A 254 -22.20 -13.19 14.75
C ASN A 254 -23.52 -13.57 14.08
#